data_AF-A0A3A5Y7D5-F1
#
_entry.id   AF-A0A3A5Y7D5-F1
#
_cell.length_a   1.000
_cell.length_b   1.000
_cell.length_c   1.000
_cell.angle_alpha   90.00
_cell.angle_beta   90.00
_cell.angle_gamma   90.00
#
_symmetry.space_group_name_H-M   'P 1'
#
loop_
_entity.id
_entity.type
_entity.pdbx_description
1 polymer ?
#
loop_
_entity_poly.entity_id
_entity_poly.type
_entity_poly.pdbx_seq_one_letter_code
_entity_poly.pdbx_strand_id
1 'polypeptide(L)'
;MELDKQKEYHIYDFWNRRYLGIYKGDGSLRQVMRPGEARMLSVREALPYPQIISTDRHLMQGLIELRNIHWSQDTLSGEILLTKGDATIITVALNGWKTVEIASAEVFSESPQFMQIRLTSQDSGYHSFCIRFKYIPKYNISK
;
A
#
# COMPACT_ATOMS: atom_id res chain seq x y z
N MET A 1 -14.45 -8.05 17.19
CA MET A 1 -13.45 -6.97 17.30
C MET A 1 -13.92 -5.86 16.38
N GLU A 2 -14.36 -4.75 16.95
CA GLU A 2 -14.82 -3.58 16.18
C GLU A 2 -13.62 -2.67 15.86
N LEU A 3 -13.69 -1.93 14.75
CA LEU A 3 -12.71 -0.89 14.42
C LEU A 3 -12.89 0.31 15.37
N ASP A 4 -11.82 1.07 15.58
CA ASP A 4 -11.88 2.28 16.40
C ASP A 4 -12.58 3.41 15.63
N LYS A 5 -13.72 3.86 16.15
CA LYS A 5 -14.57 4.89 15.51
C LYS A 5 -13.90 6.25 15.41
N GLN A 6 -12.88 6.52 16.23
CA GLN A 6 -12.13 7.79 16.18
C GLN A 6 -11.01 7.77 15.15
N LYS A 7 -10.76 6.60 14.53
CA LYS A 7 -9.70 6.43 13.54
C LYS A 7 -10.26 6.30 12.13
N GLU A 8 -9.37 6.49 11.18
CA GLU A 8 -9.63 6.34 9.76
C GLU A 8 -8.85 5.15 9.20
N TYR A 9 -9.36 4.54 8.13
CA TYR A 9 -8.83 3.31 7.57
C TYR A 9 -8.79 3.37 6.04
N HIS A 10 -7.64 3.04 5.47
CA HIS A 10 -7.50 2.73 4.06
C HIS A 10 -8.24 1.45 3.73
N ILE A 11 -8.99 1.48 2.62
CA ILE A 11 -9.63 0.30 2.06
C ILE A 11 -9.08 0.04 0.66
N TYR A 12 -8.55 -1.15 0.45
CA TYR A 12 -8.00 -1.58 -0.84
C TYR A 12 -8.63 -2.90 -1.28
N ASP A 13 -9.15 -2.94 -2.50
CA ASP A 13 -9.70 -4.14 -3.13
C ASP A 13 -8.60 -4.90 -3.84
N PHE A 14 -8.18 -6.02 -3.23
CA PHE A 14 -7.09 -6.86 -3.69
C PHE A 14 -7.32 -7.42 -5.10
N TRP A 15 -8.50 -8.01 -5.34
CA TRP A 15 -8.78 -8.69 -6.60
C TRP A 15 -8.88 -7.73 -7.77
N ASN A 16 -9.49 -6.57 -7.55
CA ASN A 16 -9.64 -5.55 -8.60
C ASN A 16 -8.48 -4.57 -8.65
N ARG A 17 -7.47 -4.74 -7.79
CA ARG A 17 -6.32 -3.83 -7.62
C ARG A 17 -6.74 -2.36 -7.52
N ARG A 18 -7.78 -2.09 -6.71
CA ARG A 18 -8.44 -0.79 -6.66
C ARG A 18 -8.41 -0.20 -5.25
N TYR A 19 -7.87 1.01 -5.13
CA TYR A 19 -7.96 1.79 -3.91
C TYR A 19 -9.37 2.40 -3.77
N LEU A 20 -10.06 2.09 -2.66
CA LEU A 20 -11.45 2.51 -2.43
C LEU A 20 -11.55 3.80 -1.58
N GLY A 21 -10.43 4.30 -1.07
CA GLY A 21 -10.35 5.52 -0.26
C GLY A 21 -10.18 5.25 1.24
N ILE A 22 -10.42 6.31 2.02
CA ILE A 22 -10.32 6.33 3.49
C ILE A 22 -11.72 6.40 4.09
N TYR A 23 -11.98 5.58 5.11
CA TYR A 23 -13.26 5.52 5.82
C TYR A 23 -13.03 5.64 7.33
N LYS A 24 -13.95 6.30 8.04
CA LYS A 24 -13.97 6.26 9.51
C LYS A 24 -14.25 4.84 10.01
N GLY A 25 -13.78 4.50 11.21
CA GLY A 25 -14.02 3.19 11.81
C GLY A 25 -15.50 2.86 12.04
N ASP A 26 -16.38 3.86 12.14
CA ASP A 26 -17.84 3.72 12.17
C ASP A 26 -18.53 4.04 10.84
N GLY A 27 -17.76 4.26 9.77
CA GLY A 27 -18.27 4.53 8.44
C GLY A 27 -18.92 3.31 7.79
N SER A 28 -19.57 3.54 6.66
CA SER A 28 -20.15 2.47 5.83
C SER A 28 -19.49 2.42 4.46
N LEU A 29 -19.15 1.20 4.01
CA LEU A 29 -18.67 0.92 2.67
C LEU A 29 -19.77 0.19 1.89
N ARG A 30 -20.23 0.79 0.80
CA ARG A 30 -21.18 0.14 -0.11
C ARG A 30 -20.45 -0.36 -1.36
N GLN A 31 -20.67 -1.62 -1.73
CA GLN A 31 -20.17 -2.23 -2.96
C GLN A 31 -21.33 -2.91 -3.70
N VAL A 32 -21.31 -2.87 -5.03
CA VAL A 32 -22.21 -3.66 -5.87
C VAL A 32 -21.44 -4.90 -6.33
N MET A 33 -22.01 -6.09 -6.14
CA MET A 33 -21.41 -7.36 -6.52
C MET A 33 -22.29 -8.12 -7.49
N ARG A 34 -21.67 -8.84 -8.41
CA ARG A 34 -22.33 -9.80 -9.30
C ARG A 34 -22.70 -11.08 -8.52
N PRO A 35 -23.67 -11.87 -8.98
CA PRO A 35 -23.93 -13.19 -8.41
C PRO A 35 -22.66 -14.05 -8.41
N GLY A 36 -22.35 -14.67 -7.26
CA GLY A 36 -21.16 -15.50 -7.07
C GLY A 36 -19.82 -14.74 -6.94
N GLU A 37 -19.84 -13.41 -6.94
CA GLU A 37 -18.63 -12.61 -6.80
C GLU A 37 -18.21 -12.45 -5.33
N ALA A 38 -16.89 -12.48 -5.10
CA ALA A 38 -16.29 -12.16 -3.81
C ALA A 38 -15.40 -10.91 -3.91
N ARG A 39 -15.20 -10.26 -2.77
CA ARG A 39 -14.25 -9.15 -2.60
C ARG A 39 -13.31 -9.50 -1.47
N MET A 40 -12.03 -9.21 -1.67
CA MET A 40 -11.01 -9.32 -0.64
C MET A 40 -10.47 -7.93 -0.38
N LEU A 41 -10.78 -7.38 0.80
CA LEU A 41 -10.45 -6.01 1.14
C LEU A 41 -9.34 -6.00 2.20
N SER A 42 -8.28 -5.23 1.94
CA SER A 42 -7.38 -4.79 3.01
C SER A 42 -8.02 -3.63 3.74
N VAL A 43 -7.99 -3.70 5.07
CA VAL A 43 -8.40 -2.62 5.98
C VAL A 43 -7.21 -2.29 6.85
N ARG A 44 -6.66 -1.08 6.72
CA ARG A 44 -5.47 -0.63 7.46
C ARG A 44 -5.70 0.75 8.03
N GLU A 45 -5.41 0.96 9.30
CA GLU A 45 -5.45 2.29 9.92
C GLU A 45 -4.64 3.28 9.08
N ALA A 46 -5.20 4.45 8.80
CA ALA A 46 -4.57 5.51 8.03
C ALA A 46 -3.59 6.28 8.91
N LEU A 47 -2.33 6.36 8.47
CA LEU A 47 -1.24 7.03 9.14
C LEU A 47 -0.94 8.37 8.45
N PRO A 48 -0.28 9.33 9.13
CA PRO A 48 0.06 10.63 8.54
C PRO A 48 1.24 10.57 7.55
N TYR A 49 1.79 9.39 7.30
CA TYR A 49 2.94 9.14 6.43
C TYR A 49 2.66 7.95 5.49
N PRO A 50 3.43 7.80 4.39
CA PRO A 50 3.28 6.71 3.46
C PRO A 50 3.36 5.34 4.12
N GLN A 51 2.47 4.44 3.73
CA GLN A 51 2.37 3.12 4.33
C GLN A 51 1.97 2.06 3.31
N ILE A 52 2.38 0.82 3.56
CA ILE A 52 1.95 -0.32 2.76
C ILE A 52 0.51 -0.67 3.12
N ILE A 53 -0.36 -0.76 2.11
CA ILE A 53 -1.77 -1.11 2.30
C ILE A 53 -2.13 -2.45 1.70
N SER A 54 -1.34 -2.98 0.76
CA SER A 54 -1.54 -4.29 0.16
C SER A 54 -0.29 -4.78 -0.57
N THR A 55 -0.27 -6.07 -0.89
CA THR A 55 0.64 -6.74 -1.81
C THR A 55 -0.21 -7.58 -2.77
N ASP A 56 0.36 -8.14 -3.84
CA ASP A 56 -0.41 -8.95 -4.80
C ASP A 56 -0.15 -10.46 -4.74
N ARG A 57 0.61 -10.92 -3.75
CA ARG A 57 1.07 -12.31 -3.66
C ARG A 57 0.12 -13.21 -2.87
N HIS A 58 -0.21 -12.84 -1.63
CA HIS A 58 -1.04 -13.64 -0.73
C HIS A 58 -2.30 -12.89 -0.31
N LEU A 59 -3.38 -13.61 -0.02
CA LEU A 59 -4.64 -13.04 0.49
C LEU A 59 -4.45 -12.23 1.78
N MET A 60 -3.42 -12.57 2.55
CA MET A 60 -3.07 -11.87 3.80
C MET A 60 -2.35 -10.53 3.56
N GLN A 61 -2.12 -10.16 2.30
CA GLN A 61 -1.75 -8.82 1.84
C GLN A 61 -0.61 -8.19 2.66
N GLY A 62 0.52 -8.89 2.70
CA GLY A 62 1.73 -8.46 3.39
C GLY A 62 2.04 -9.19 4.70
N LEU A 63 1.16 -10.04 5.24
CA LEU A 63 1.48 -10.73 6.50
C LEU A 63 2.64 -11.72 6.38
N ILE A 64 2.76 -12.41 5.25
CA ILE A 64 3.72 -13.51 5.07
C ILE A 64 5.02 -13.01 4.45
N GLU A 65 4.91 -12.13 3.46
CA GLU A 65 6.01 -11.73 2.62
C GLU A 65 6.69 -10.44 3.08
N LEU A 66 6.08 -9.62 3.93
CA LEU A 66 6.71 -8.39 4.43
C LEU A 66 7.23 -8.58 5.85
N ARG A 67 8.42 -8.05 6.10
CA ARG A 67 8.97 -7.94 7.46
C ARG A 67 9.82 -6.70 7.60
N ASN A 68 10.08 -6.31 8.85
CA ASN A 68 10.94 -5.17 9.18
C ASN A 68 10.51 -3.87 8.49
N ILE A 69 9.20 -3.68 8.30
CA ILE A 69 8.65 -2.46 7.72
C ILE A 69 8.78 -1.32 8.70
N HIS A 70 9.43 -0.24 8.28
CA HIS A 70 9.71 0.91 9.13
C HIS A 70 9.56 2.22 8.35
N TRP A 71 8.97 3.22 9.00
CA TRP A 71 8.97 4.60 8.55
C TRP A 71 9.94 5.42 9.39
N SER A 72 10.89 6.11 8.75
CA SER A 72 11.81 7.04 9.42
C SER A 72 11.91 8.34 8.64
N GLN A 73 11.60 9.46 9.30
CA GLN A 73 11.69 10.82 8.73
C GLN A 73 10.85 10.98 7.45
N ASP A 74 11.44 10.68 6.30
CA ASP A 74 10.87 10.80 4.95
C ASP A 74 10.95 9.49 4.16
N THR A 75 11.28 8.37 4.81
CA THR A 75 11.67 7.12 4.16
C THR A 75 10.87 5.93 4.70
N LEU A 76 10.27 5.16 3.78
CA LEU A 76 9.66 3.85 4.03
C LEU A 76 10.62 2.76 3.58
N SER A 77 11.01 1.86 4.48
CA SER A 77 11.88 0.74 4.16
C SER A 77 11.38 -0.57 4.76
N GLY A 78 11.91 -1.67 4.26
CA GLY A 78 11.66 -2.99 4.79
C GLY A 78 12.17 -4.09 3.88
N GLU A 79 11.77 -5.32 4.19
CA GLU A 79 12.13 -6.49 3.40
C GLU A 79 10.88 -7.19 2.84
N ILE A 80 11.02 -7.73 1.63
CA ILE A 80 9.99 -8.53 0.98
C ILE A 80 10.53 -9.89 0.54
N LEU A 81 9.77 -10.95 0.78
CA LEU A 81 10.04 -12.31 0.29
C LEU A 81 9.75 -12.40 -1.21
N LEU A 82 10.80 -12.51 -2.02
CA LEU A 82 10.72 -12.69 -3.47
C LEU A 82 11.06 -14.13 -3.86
N THR A 83 10.50 -14.55 -4.99
CA THR A 83 10.87 -15.81 -5.65
C THR A 83 11.62 -15.47 -6.92
N LYS A 84 12.70 -16.21 -7.19
CA LYS A 84 13.54 -16.01 -8.36
C LYS A 84 12.71 -15.90 -9.64
N GLY A 85 12.87 -14.78 -10.35
CA GLY A 85 12.21 -14.49 -11.63
C GLY A 85 10.76 -14.02 -11.52
N ASP A 86 10.12 -14.16 -10.36
CA ASP A 86 8.74 -13.76 -10.15
C ASP A 86 8.65 -12.33 -9.60
N ALA A 87 7.90 -11.49 -10.30
CA ALA A 87 7.60 -10.15 -9.85
C ALA A 87 6.55 -10.15 -8.73
N THR A 88 6.73 -9.26 -7.75
CA THR A 88 5.73 -8.98 -6.70
C THR A 88 5.44 -7.49 -6.64
N ILE A 89 4.17 -7.13 -6.45
CA ILE A 89 3.73 -5.73 -6.34
C ILE A 89 3.42 -5.38 -4.88
N ILE A 90 3.95 -4.25 -4.42
CA ILE A 90 3.58 -3.60 -3.16
C ILE A 90 2.73 -2.37 -3.50
N THR A 91 1.57 -2.23 -2.85
CA THR A 91 0.73 -1.04 -2.94
C THR A 91 0.95 -0.16 -1.71
N VAL A 92 1.34 1.10 -1.93
CA VAL A 92 1.67 2.08 -0.90
C VAL A 92 0.69 3.25 -0.97
N ALA A 93 0.00 3.56 0.14
CA ALA A 93 -0.75 4.80 0.27
C ALA A 93 0.24 5.96 0.46
N LEU A 94 0.04 7.07 -0.26
CA LEU A 94 0.97 8.20 -0.29
C LEU A 94 0.72 9.25 0.80
N ASN A 95 -0.52 9.36 1.29
CA ASN A 95 -0.88 10.16 2.45
C ASN A 95 -0.42 11.64 2.39
N GLY A 96 -0.46 12.24 1.21
CA GLY A 96 -0.04 13.63 0.98
C GLY A 96 1.47 13.81 0.75
N TRP A 97 2.20 12.71 0.57
CA TRP A 97 3.60 12.72 0.18
C TRP A 97 3.76 12.34 -1.29
N LYS A 98 4.90 12.68 -1.86
CA LYS A 98 5.30 12.26 -3.21
C LYS A 98 6.63 11.55 -3.17
N THR A 99 6.73 10.49 -3.95
CA THR A 99 7.96 9.71 -4.07
C THR A 99 9.06 10.53 -4.75
N VAL A 100 10.27 10.45 -4.21
CA VAL A 100 11.48 11.10 -4.74
C VAL A 100 12.43 10.07 -5.30
N GLU A 101 12.57 8.94 -4.61
CA GLU A 101 13.56 7.92 -4.94
C GLU A 101 13.08 6.55 -4.49
N ILE A 102 13.42 5.51 -5.26
CA ILE A 102 13.07 4.12 -5.00
C ILE A 102 14.31 3.27 -5.24
N ALA A 103 14.68 2.45 -4.26
CA ALA A 103 15.75 1.47 -4.38
C ALA A 103 15.18 0.06 -4.47
N SER A 104 15.77 -0.76 -5.36
CA SER A 104 15.41 -2.18 -5.57
C SER A 104 14.01 -2.45 -6.13
N ALA A 105 13.32 -1.43 -6.64
CA ALA A 105 11.98 -1.56 -7.21
C ALA A 105 11.74 -0.56 -8.34
N GLU A 106 10.79 -0.88 -9.22
CA GLU A 106 10.31 0.00 -10.29
C GLU A 106 8.87 0.45 -10.02
N VAL A 107 8.50 1.65 -10.49
CA VAL A 107 7.10 2.11 -10.40
C VAL A 107 6.25 1.30 -11.39
N PHE A 108 5.25 0.60 -10.90
CA PHE A 108 4.29 -0.14 -11.70
C PHE A 108 3.06 0.70 -12.06
N SER A 109 2.54 1.46 -11.10
CA SER A 109 1.45 2.43 -11.32
C SER A 109 1.49 3.52 -10.27
N GLU A 110 0.94 4.69 -10.57
CA GLU A 110 0.87 5.81 -9.62
C GLU A 110 -0.44 6.58 -9.79
N SER A 111 -0.95 7.07 -8.67
CA SER A 111 -2.04 8.05 -8.59
C SER A 111 -1.69 9.08 -7.52
N PRO A 112 -2.45 10.18 -7.39
CA PRO A 112 -2.22 11.13 -6.30
C PRO A 112 -2.37 10.55 -4.88
N GLN A 113 -3.07 9.42 -4.72
CA GLN A 113 -3.42 8.86 -3.40
C GLN A 113 -2.59 7.62 -3.03
N PHE A 114 -2.16 6.85 -4.02
CA PHE A 114 -1.40 5.62 -3.81
C PHE A 114 -0.47 5.37 -5.01
N MET A 115 0.55 4.58 -4.78
CA MET A 115 1.43 4.04 -5.83
C MET A 115 1.56 2.53 -5.69
N GLN A 116 2.00 1.90 -6.78
CA GLN A 116 2.40 0.50 -6.81
C GLN A 116 3.83 0.41 -7.28
N ILE A 117 4.66 -0.30 -6.52
CA ILE A 117 6.01 -0.65 -6.92
C ILE A 117 6.08 -2.13 -7.25
N ARG A 118 6.89 -2.50 -8.23
CA ARG A 118 7.19 -3.89 -8.57
C ARG A 118 8.63 -4.21 -8.19
N LEU A 119 8.81 -5.36 -7.55
CA LEU A 119 10.11 -5.92 -7.20
C LEU A 119 10.27 -7.29 -7.87
N THR A 120 11.45 -7.55 -8.41
CA THR A 120 11.84 -8.83 -9.01
C THR A 120 13.28 -9.12 -8.59
N SER A 121 13.60 -10.39 -8.35
CA SER A 121 14.98 -10.80 -8.02
C SER A 121 15.43 -12.01 -8.84
N GLN A 122 16.75 -12.17 -8.99
CA GLN A 122 17.38 -13.33 -9.63
C GLN A 122 17.65 -14.49 -8.66
N ASP A 123 17.33 -14.30 -7.39
CA ASP A 123 17.41 -15.29 -6.31
C ASP A 123 16.19 -15.19 -5.38
N SER A 124 15.82 -16.32 -4.79
CA SER A 124 14.69 -16.39 -3.85
C SER A 124 15.16 -16.03 -2.44
N GLY A 125 14.35 -15.27 -1.71
CA GLY A 125 14.69 -14.85 -0.36
C GLY A 125 14.08 -13.51 0.01
N TYR A 126 14.45 -12.99 1.18
CA TYR A 126 14.07 -11.65 1.58
C TYR A 126 15.02 -10.63 0.95
N HIS A 127 14.45 -9.64 0.29
CA HIS A 127 15.17 -8.55 -0.37
C HIS A 127 14.74 -7.22 0.25
N SER A 128 15.71 -6.35 0.51
CA SER A 128 15.45 -5.02 1.06
C SER A 128 14.96 -4.07 -0.01
N PHE A 129 14.01 -3.20 0.35
CA PHE A 129 13.57 -2.08 -0.46
C PHE A 129 13.51 -0.80 0.37
N CYS A 130 13.59 0.33 -0.32
CA CYS A 130 13.54 1.64 0.30
C CYS A 130 12.86 2.63 -0.65
N ILE A 131 11.97 3.45 -0.11
CA ILE A 131 11.27 4.50 -0.84
C ILE A 131 11.41 5.80 -0.03
N ARG A 132 12.00 6.82 -0.64
CA ARG A 132 12.11 8.16 -0.05
C ARG A 132 11.05 9.07 -0.63
N PHE A 133 10.47 9.90 0.22
CA PHE A 133 9.36 10.77 -0.09
C PHE A 133 9.65 12.23 0.25
N LYS A 134 8.82 13.12 -0.28
CA LYS A 134 8.75 14.53 0.11
C LYS A 134 7.31 14.89 0.41
N TYR A 135 7.07 15.52 1.55
CA TYR A 135 5.73 15.98 1.92
C TYR A 135 5.23 17.07 0.96
N ILE A 136 3.97 16.97 0.54
CA ILE A 136 3.29 17.99 -0.26
C ILE A 136 2.15 18.58 0.58
N PRO A 137 2.30 19.83 1.08
CA PRO A 137 1.23 20.50 1.79
C PRO A 137 0.00 20.66 0.90
N LYS A 138 -1.19 20.42 1.47
CA LYS A 138 -2.49 20.58 0.78
C LYS A 138 -2.73 22.00 0.21
N TYR A 139 -1.93 23.00 0.61
CA TYR A 139 -2.06 24.40 0.21
C TYR A 139 -1.29 24.79 -1.08
N ASN A 140 -0.56 23.88 -1.72
CA ASN A 140 0.17 24.16 -2.97
C ASN A 140 -0.57 23.75 -4.26
N ILE A 141 -1.88 23.53 -4.19
CA ILE A 141 -2.73 23.48 -5.40
C ILE A 141 -3.22 24.91 -5.66
N SER A 142 -2.32 25.77 -6.09
CA SER A 142 -2.68 27.06 -6.69
C SER A 142 -3.16 26.80 -8.12
N LYS A 143 -4.45 27.06 -8.35
CA LYS A 143 -5.16 27.32 -9.62
C LYS A 143 -4.62 26.68 -10.91
#